data_AF-A0A0M0EL79-F1
#
_entry.id   AF-A0A0M0EL79-F1
#
_cell.length_a   1.000
_cell.length_b   1.000
_cell.length_c   1.000
_cell.angle_alpha   90.00
_cell.angle_beta   90.00
_cell.angle_gamma   90.00
#
_symmetry.space_group_name_H-M   'P 1'
#
loop_
_entity.id
_entity.type
_entity.pdbx_description
1 polymer ?
#
loop_
_entity_poly.entity_id
_entity_poly.type
_entity_poly.pdbx_seq_one_letter_code
_entity_poly.pdbx_strand_id
1 'polypeptide(L)'
;MEGHKMMKKGLLLAGMMTVALSAGAHAEDISWADNQYPSAIMKGPHAAEITAGIHKIAGKEAKTVINLLSVETGPAHVINGIAYLAGCQPHMCMNFATIAFDGNGNYWGYLKDMDASYTHTYEKTFGHPSPEVLKLLKNEGIQK
;
A
#
# COMPACT_ATOMS: atom_id res chain seq x y z
N MET A 1 -51.81 10.45 -51.40
CA MET A 1 -51.46 9.04 -51.68
C MET A 1 -49.97 8.89 -51.52
N GLU A 2 -49.60 7.91 -50.71
CA GLU A 2 -48.26 7.66 -50.18
C GLU A 2 -47.22 7.42 -51.26
N GLY A 3 -46.01 7.93 -51.02
CA GLY A 3 -44.81 7.64 -51.80
C GLY A 3 -43.65 7.39 -50.84
N HIS A 4 -43.45 6.13 -50.50
CA HIS A 4 -42.41 5.65 -49.60
C HIS A 4 -41.02 5.65 -50.27
N LYS A 5 -40.03 6.15 -49.51
CA LYS A 5 -38.68 5.57 -49.32
C LYS A 5 -37.62 5.80 -50.40
N MET A 6 -36.56 6.53 -50.04
CA MET A 6 -35.16 6.14 -50.33
C MET A 6 -34.17 6.56 -49.23
N MET A 7 -33.73 5.55 -48.50
CA MET A 7 -32.41 5.28 -47.87
C MET A 7 -31.50 6.45 -47.45
N LYS A 8 -31.39 6.66 -46.13
CA LYS A 8 -30.14 7.14 -45.51
C LYS A 8 -29.27 5.94 -45.15
N LYS A 9 -28.13 5.86 -45.83
CA LYS A 9 -26.97 5.03 -45.52
C LYS A 9 -26.43 5.43 -44.15
N GLY A 10 -26.00 4.46 -43.35
CA GLY A 10 -25.40 4.76 -42.05
C GLY A 10 -25.00 3.53 -41.24
N LEU A 11 -24.07 2.75 -41.80
CA LEU A 11 -23.04 1.97 -41.12
C LEU A 11 -23.44 1.18 -39.85
N LEU A 12 -23.68 -0.12 -40.05
CA LEU A 12 -23.56 -1.15 -39.02
C LEU A 12 -22.10 -1.21 -38.56
N LEU A 13 -21.80 -0.72 -37.36
CA LEU A 13 -20.60 -1.11 -36.62
C LEU A 13 -20.92 -2.35 -35.80
N ALA A 14 -20.76 -3.49 -36.46
CA ALA A 14 -20.52 -4.74 -35.78
C ALA A 14 -19.10 -4.73 -35.21
N GLY A 15 -18.96 -5.29 -34.01
CA GLY A 15 -17.68 -5.71 -33.47
C GLY A 15 -16.97 -4.67 -32.65
N MET A 16 -17.05 -4.82 -31.33
CA MET A 16 -15.91 -5.35 -30.57
C MET A 16 -16.50 -5.88 -29.27
N MET A 17 -16.58 -7.21 -29.16
CA MET A 17 -16.65 -7.83 -27.84
C MET A 17 -15.36 -7.42 -27.12
N THR A 18 -15.47 -6.51 -26.16
CA THR A 18 -14.44 -6.40 -25.13
C THR A 18 -14.44 -7.73 -24.41
N VAL A 19 -13.46 -8.56 -24.77
CA VAL A 19 -13.07 -9.71 -23.97
C VAL A 19 -12.71 -9.13 -22.62
N ALA A 20 -13.61 -9.29 -21.64
CA ALA A 20 -13.24 -9.18 -20.26
C ALA A 20 -12.21 -10.29 -20.04
N LEU A 21 -10.94 -9.97 -20.23
CA LEU A 21 -9.88 -10.78 -19.68
C LEU A 21 -10.13 -10.71 -18.18
N SER A 22 -10.71 -11.78 -17.63
CA SER A 22 -10.52 -12.11 -16.23
C SER A 22 -9.02 -12.36 -16.09
N ALA A 23 -8.25 -11.27 -16.00
CA ALA A 23 -6.94 -11.31 -15.40
C ALA A 23 -7.22 -11.77 -13.98
N GLY A 24 -7.06 -13.08 -13.74
CA GLY A 24 -6.68 -13.51 -12.42
C GLY A 24 -5.47 -12.65 -12.11
N ALA A 25 -5.63 -11.67 -11.22
CA ALA A 25 -4.55 -10.79 -10.83
C ALA A 25 -3.50 -11.72 -10.24
N HIS A 26 -2.47 -12.01 -11.02
CA HIS A 26 -1.31 -12.72 -10.51
C HIS A 26 -0.72 -11.82 -9.45
N ALA A 27 -0.49 -12.37 -8.25
CA ALA A 27 0.17 -11.64 -7.19
C ALA A 27 1.48 -11.04 -7.74
N GLU A 28 1.66 -9.74 -7.56
CA GLU A 28 2.92 -9.09 -7.93
C GLU A 28 4.07 -9.73 -7.16
N ASP A 29 5.21 -9.92 -7.84
CA ASP A 29 6.44 -10.28 -7.16
C ASP A 29 6.93 -9.07 -6.36
N ILE A 30 6.85 -9.16 -5.02
CA ILE A 30 7.29 -8.10 -4.11
C ILE A 30 8.73 -8.28 -3.60
N SER A 31 9.48 -9.27 -4.11
CA SER A 31 10.86 -9.52 -3.69
C SER A 31 11.80 -8.34 -3.94
N TRP A 32 11.44 -7.45 -4.87
CA TRP A 32 12.17 -6.21 -5.16
C TRP A 32 12.28 -5.27 -3.96
N ALA A 33 11.37 -5.37 -2.97
CA ALA A 33 11.38 -4.53 -1.78
C ALA A 33 12.42 -4.98 -0.75
N ASP A 34 12.89 -6.23 -0.81
CA ASP A 34 13.77 -6.79 0.21
C ASP A 34 15.14 -6.10 0.22
N ASN A 35 15.65 -5.80 1.42
CA ASN A 35 16.90 -5.08 1.66
C ASN A 35 16.97 -3.66 1.06
N GLN A 36 15.86 -3.12 0.57
CA GLN A 36 15.78 -1.73 0.13
C GLN A 36 15.36 -0.83 1.28
N TYR A 37 15.97 0.34 1.37
CA TYR A 37 15.55 1.32 2.37
C TYR A 37 14.13 1.87 2.07
N PRO A 38 13.26 2.02 3.07
CA PRO A 38 11.91 2.56 2.89
C PRO A 38 11.86 3.88 2.12
N SER A 39 12.81 4.82 2.33
CA SER A 39 12.79 6.07 1.55
C SER A 39 13.14 5.87 0.07
N ALA A 40 13.95 4.85 -0.26
CA ALA A 40 14.25 4.49 -1.65
C ALA A 40 13.00 3.87 -2.32
N ILE A 41 12.29 2.98 -1.62
CA ILE A 41 11.01 2.43 -2.08
C ILE A 41 9.98 3.54 -2.30
N MET A 42 9.84 4.45 -1.34
CA MET A 42 8.88 5.57 -1.38
C MET A 42 9.25 6.67 -2.39
N LYS A 43 10.40 6.58 -3.06
CA LYS A 43 10.81 7.42 -4.21
C LYS A 43 10.91 6.62 -5.52
N GLY A 44 10.72 5.31 -5.45
CA GLY A 44 10.87 4.38 -6.55
C GLY A 44 9.60 4.24 -7.40
N PRO A 45 9.61 3.30 -8.37
CA PRO A 45 8.49 3.10 -9.29
C PRO A 45 7.18 2.66 -8.60
N HIS A 46 7.27 1.99 -7.44
CA HIS A 46 6.11 1.49 -6.68
C HIS A 46 5.56 2.52 -5.67
N ALA A 47 6.19 3.68 -5.51
CA ALA A 47 5.84 4.67 -4.50
C ALA A 47 4.39 5.15 -4.58
N ALA A 48 3.88 5.36 -5.80
CA ALA A 48 2.52 5.84 -6.01
C ALA A 48 1.47 4.84 -5.52
N GLU A 49 1.68 3.55 -5.80
CA GLU A 49 0.78 2.49 -5.36
C GLU A 49 0.82 2.31 -3.85
N ILE A 50 2.02 2.24 -3.27
CA ILE A 50 2.17 2.11 -1.81
C ILE A 50 1.53 3.29 -1.09
N THR A 51 1.75 4.50 -1.60
CA THR A 51 1.12 5.72 -1.06
C THR A 51 -0.41 5.60 -1.09
N ALA A 52 -0.99 5.14 -2.21
CA ALA A 52 -2.43 4.93 -2.31
C ALA A 52 -2.93 3.85 -1.35
N GLY A 53 -2.20 2.75 -1.19
CA GLY A 53 -2.47 1.67 -0.23
C GLY A 53 -2.49 2.19 1.21
N ILE A 54 -1.49 3.00 1.59
CA ILE A 54 -1.44 3.64 2.91
C ILE A 54 -2.64 4.57 3.12
N HIS A 55 -2.97 5.41 2.13
CA HIS A 55 -4.14 6.28 2.22
C HIS A 55 -5.44 5.51 2.43
N LYS A 56 -5.59 4.36 1.76
CA LYS A 56 -6.76 3.47 1.90
C LYS A 56 -6.91 2.93 3.32
N ILE A 57 -5.82 2.52 3.98
CA ILE A 57 -5.89 1.87 5.31
C ILE A 57 -5.78 2.83 6.49
N ALA A 58 -5.05 3.94 6.33
CA ALA A 58 -4.73 4.86 7.44
C ALA A 58 -5.58 6.14 7.42
N GLY A 59 -6.25 6.45 6.30
CA GLY A 59 -7.13 7.62 6.16
C GLY A 59 -6.42 8.92 6.56
N LYS A 60 -6.91 9.58 7.62
CA LYS A 60 -6.34 10.83 8.11
C LYS A 60 -4.89 10.71 8.61
N GLU A 61 -4.47 9.52 9.03
CA GLU A 61 -3.12 9.26 9.56
C GLU A 61 -2.10 8.97 8.45
N ALA A 62 -2.55 8.82 7.20
CA ALA A 62 -1.69 8.42 6.08
C ALA A 62 -0.49 9.35 5.89
N LYS A 63 -0.70 10.67 6.00
CA LYS A 63 0.38 11.66 5.89
C LYS A 63 1.44 11.46 6.97
N THR A 64 1.02 11.20 8.21
CA THR A 64 1.93 10.93 9.33
C THR A 64 2.75 9.67 9.06
N VAL A 65 2.09 8.59 8.63
CA VAL A 65 2.77 7.33 8.31
C VAL A 65 3.81 7.51 7.19
N ILE A 66 3.43 8.15 6.08
CA ILE A 66 4.35 8.39 4.94
C ILE A 66 5.56 9.23 5.37
N ASN A 67 5.35 10.25 6.20
CA ASN A 67 6.43 11.07 6.71
C ASN A 67 7.40 10.26 7.58
N LEU A 68 6.89 9.37 8.44
CA LEU A 68 7.73 8.51 9.27
C LEU A 68 8.50 7.49 8.43
N LEU A 69 7.89 6.89 7.41
CA LEU A 69 8.56 5.97 6.48
C LEU A 69 9.68 6.62 5.66
N SER A 70 9.71 7.96 5.60
CA SER A 70 10.80 8.70 4.95
C SER A 70 12.05 8.80 5.83
N VAL A 71 11.96 8.43 7.10
CA VAL A 71 13.00 8.54 8.11
C VAL A 71 13.24 7.13 8.67
N GLU A 72 14.29 6.51 8.16
CA GLU A 72 14.49 5.05 8.16
C GLU A 72 14.98 4.53 9.51
N THR A 73 14.46 3.37 9.95
CA THR A 73 15.03 2.59 11.07
C THR A 73 15.92 1.44 10.61
N GLY A 74 15.80 1.05 9.34
CA GLY A 74 16.53 -0.03 8.70
C GLY A 74 16.01 -0.31 7.28
N PRO A 75 16.58 -1.29 6.58
CA PRO A 75 16.05 -1.75 5.30
C PRO A 75 14.69 -2.45 5.50
N ALA A 76 13.90 -2.50 4.44
CA ALA A 76 12.69 -3.31 4.39
C ALA A 76 13.03 -4.81 4.35
N HIS A 77 12.08 -5.61 4.83
CA HIS A 77 12.19 -7.06 4.87
C HIS A 77 11.00 -7.72 4.17
N VAL A 78 11.25 -8.71 3.32
CA VAL A 78 10.21 -9.54 2.72
C VAL A 78 10.16 -10.89 3.43
N ILE A 79 9.06 -11.16 4.11
CA ILE A 79 8.85 -12.38 4.90
C ILE A 79 7.55 -13.03 4.45
N ASN A 80 7.62 -14.30 4.03
CA ASN A 80 6.46 -15.08 3.60
C ASN A 80 5.59 -14.36 2.54
N GLY A 81 6.22 -13.64 1.61
CA GLY A 81 5.50 -12.91 0.55
C GLY A 81 4.82 -11.62 1.03
N ILE A 82 5.24 -11.07 2.17
CA ILE A 82 4.81 -9.76 2.67
C ILE A 82 6.04 -8.87 2.88
N ALA A 83 6.05 -7.69 2.28
CA ALA A 83 7.06 -6.66 2.50
C ALA A 83 6.72 -5.86 3.74
N TYR A 84 7.70 -5.55 4.57
CA TYR A 84 7.59 -4.74 5.79
C TYR A 84 8.51 -3.54 5.69
N LEU A 85 7.94 -2.34 5.74
CA LEU A 85 8.65 -1.06 5.73
C LEU A 85 8.46 -0.41 7.10
N ALA A 86 9.56 -0.01 7.74
CA ALA A 86 9.55 0.66 9.03
C ALA A 86 10.23 2.03 8.95
N GLY A 87 9.70 2.99 9.70
CA GLY A 87 10.29 4.31 9.83
C GLY A 87 9.89 4.96 11.14
N CYS A 88 10.70 5.91 11.58
CA CYS A 88 10.52 6.57 12.87
C CYS A 88 10.69 8.08 12.74
N GLN A 89 10.32 8.83 13.78
CA GLN A 89 10.62 10.25 13.78
C GLN A 89 12.15 10.51 13.86
N PRO A 90 12.64 11.60 13.25
CA PRO A 90 14.06 11.94 13.31
C PRO A 90 14.60 12.01 14.74
N HIS A 91 15.86 11.61 14.91
CA HIS A 91 16.68 11.73 16.13
C HIS A 91 16.28 10.88 17.34
N MET A 92 14.97 10.67 17.61
CA MET A 92 14.53 10.04 18.86
C MET A 92 13.69 8.77 18.68
N CYS A 93 13.23 8.43 17.47
CA CYS A 93 12.39 7.26 17.16
C CYS A 93 11.21 6.95 18.12
N MET A 94 10.78 7.88 18.99
CA MET A 94 9.65 7.62 19.90
C MET A 94 8.32 7.45 19.18
N ASN A 95 8.19 8.05 18.00
CA ASN A 95 7.07 7.84 17.08
C ASN A 95 7.57 6.95 15.95
N PHE A 96 6.86 5.86 15.66
CA PHE A 96 7.23 4.97 14.58
C PHE A 96 6.01 4.44 13.84
N ALA A 97 6.19 4.15 12.57
CA ALA A 97 5.20 3.51 11.73
C ALA A 97 5.81 2.32 11.00
N THR A 98 5.04 1.24 10.92
CA THR A 98 5.35 0.09 10.08
C THR A 98 4.19 -0.11 9.11
N ILE A 99 4.50 -0.31 7.83
CA ILE A 99 3.56 -0.71 6.80
C ILE A 99 3.95 -2.08 6.29
N ALA A 100 2.95 -2.91 6.05
CA ALA A 100 3.12 -4.20 5.40
C ALA A 100 2.22 -4.29 4.17
N PHE A 101 2.70 -4.91 3.10
CA PHE A 101 1.91 -5.17 1.90
C PHE A 101 2.31 -6.48 1.21
N ASP A 102 1.38 -7.09 0.51
CA ASP A 102 1.60 -8.29 -0.30
C ASP A 102 1.37 -8.01 -1.80
N GLY A 103 1.75 -8.97 -2.65
CA GLY A 103 1.54 -8.89 -4.09
C GLY A 103 0.07 -8.91 -4.53
N ASN A 104 -0.87 -9.15 -3.62
CA ASN A 104 -2.31 -9.16 -3.93
C ASN A 104 -2.95 -7.78 -3.70
N GLY A 105 -2.16 -6.76 -3.34
CA GLY A 105 -2.66 -5.43 -3.03
C GLY A 105 -3.34 -5.34 -1.65
N ASN A 106 -3.04 -6.26 -0.74
CA ASN A 106 -3.41 -6.14 0.66
C ASN A 106 -2.41 -5.24 1.39
N TYR A 107 -2.92 -4.41 2.30
CA TYR A 107 -2.12 -3.48 3.08
C TYR A 107 -2.51 -3.55 4.55
N TRP A 108 -1.50 -3.50 5.40
CA TRP A 108 -1.64 -3.42 6.86
C TRP A 108 -0.68 -2.40 7.42
N GLY A 109 -0.98 -1.89 8.59
CA GLY A 109 -0.13 -0.90 9.21
C GLY A 109 -0.23 -0.86 10.71
N TYR A 110 0.81 -0.31 11.31
CA TYR A 110 0.88 -0.03 12.73
C TYR A 110 1.54 1.33 12.92
N LEU A 111 0.97 2.15 13.80
CA LEU A 111 1.51 3.44 14.19
C LEU A 111 1.58 3.49 15.71
N LYS A 112 2.75 3.81 16.22
CA LYS A 112 2.97 4.18 17.62
C LYS A 112 3.35 5.66 17.65
N ASP A 113 2.56 6.46 18.32
CA ASP A 113 2.73 7.90 18.42
C ASP A 113 2.74 8.30 19.89
N MET A 114 3.71 9.11 20.29
CA MET A 114 3.82 9.63 21.64
C MET A 114 3.31 11.06 21.67
N ASP A 115 2.57 11.41 22.72
CA ASP A 115 2.08 12.77 22.88
C ASP A 115 3.24 13.76 23.06
N ALA A 116 2.98 15.05 22.78
CA ALA A 116 4.02 16.07 22.83
C ALA A 116 4.64 16.26 24.23
N SER A 117 3.96 15.79 25.29
CA SER A 117 4.47 15.82 26.66
C SER A 117 5.30 14.60 27.03
N TYR A 118 5.41 13.61 26.15
CA TYR A 118 6.12 12.34 26.36
C TYR A 118 5.61 11.52 27.55
N THR A 119 4.31 11.64 27.85
CA THR A 119 3.66 10.96 28.97
C THR A 119 2.80 9.78 28.52
N HIS A 120 2.28 9.82 27.29
CA HIS A 120 1.35 8.80 26.79
C HIS A 120 1.73 8.35 25.38
N THR A 121 1.64 7.03 25.18
CA THR A 121 1.78 6.40 23.86
C THR A 121 0.41 5.99 23.35
N TYR A 122 0.12 6.36 22.11
CA TYR A 122 -1.05 5.93 21.36
C TYR A 122 -0.64 4.92 20.29
N GLU A 123 -1.32 3.78 20.27
CA GLU A 123 -1.10 2.75 19.26
C GLU A 123 -2.32 2.67 18.34
N LYS A 124 -2.10 2.57 17.03
CA LYS A 124 -3.14 2.35 16.02
C LYS A 124 -2.73 1.23 15.10
N THR A 125 -3.68 0.35 14.79
CA THR A 125 -3.52 -0.74 13.82
C THR A 125 -4.45 -0.46 12.64
N PHE A 126 -3.96 -0.67 11.43
CA PHE A 126 -4.67 -0.41 10.17
C PHE A 126 -4.78 -1.68 9.33
N GLY A 127 -5.88 -1.82 8.58
CA GLY A 127 -6.06 -2.91 7.61
C GLY A 127 -6.44 -4.28 8.20
N HIS A 128 -6.71 -4.37 9.51
CA HIS A 128 -7.10 -5.63 10.21
C HIS A 128 -6.13 -6.80 9.96
N PRO A 129 -4.84 -6.67 10.32
CA PRO A 129 -3.85 -7.74 10.13
C PRO A 129 -4.19 -8.99 10.94
N SER A 130 -3.75 -10.15 10.46
CA SER A 130 -3.73 -11.36 11.28
C SER A 130 -2.79 -11.17 12.49
N PRO A 131 -2.92 -11.99 13.55
CA PRO A 131 -2.04 -11.91 14.72
C PRO A 131 -0.54 -12.01 14.37
N GLU A 132 -0.19 -12.82 13.38
CA GLU A 132 1.19 -13.04 12.92
C GLU A 132 1.74 -11.78 12.22
N VAL A 133 0.95 -11.19 11.31
CA VAL A 133 1.32 -9.95 10.63
C VAL A 133 1.40 -8.80 11.63
N LEU A 134 0.48 -8.72 12.60
CA LEU A 134 0.51 -7.70 13.65
C LEU A 134 1.75 -7.82 14.53
N LYS A 135 2.18 -9.03 14.88
CA LYS A 135 3.41 -9.27 15.64
C LYS A 135 4.63 -8.72 14.89
N LEU A 136 4.72 -8.97 13.58
CA LEU A 136 5.81 -8.46 12.74
C LEU A 136 5.74 -6.94 12.58
N LEU A 137 4.56 -6.37 12.36
CA LEU A 137 4.38 -4.91 12.28
C LEU A 137 4.88 -4.20 13.54
N LYS A 138 4.58 -4.73 14.73
CA LYS A 138 5.06 -4.20 16.02
C LYS A 138 6.57 -4.38 16.23
N ASN A 139 7.18 -5.34 15.53
CA ASN A 139 8.61 -5.64 15.59
C ASN A 139 9.37 -5.15 14.34
N GLU A 140 8.79 -4.21 13.57
CA GLU A 140 9.46 -3.61 12.40
C GLU A 140 9.85 -4.64 11.31
N GLY A 141 9.08 -5.72 11.19
CA GLY A 141 9.38 -6.80 10.25
C GLY A 141 10.49 -7.74 10.71
N ILE A 142 10.97 -7.67 11.95
CA ILE A 142 12.05 -8.55 12.46
C ILE A 142 11.45 -9.79 13.12
N GLN A 143 11.91 -10.98 12.69
CA GLN A 143 11.69 -12.24 13.40
C GLN A 143 12.73 -12.39 14.52
N LYS A 144 12.27 -12.44 15.78
CA LYS A 144 13.09 -12.74 16.97
C LYS A 144 12.86 -14.18 17.41
#